data_AF-A0A0D2MBZ2-F1
#
_entry.id   AF-A0A0D2MBZ2-F1
#
_cell.length_a   1.000
_cell.length_b   1.000
_cell.length_c   1.000
_cell.angle_alpha   90.00
_cell.angle_beta   90.00
_cell.angle_gamma   90.00
#
_symmetry.space_group_name_H-M   'P 1'
#
loop_
_entity.id
_entity.type
_entity.pdbx_description
1 polymer ?
#
loop_
_entity_poly.entity_id
_entity_poly.type
_entity_poly.pdbx_seq_one_letter_code
_entity_poly.pdbx_strand_id
1 'polypeptide(L)'
;MCSRVVRGREQLRVKWTGLEYSESTWEEEDQVAGDAAGRVALARFRRFSVRPDCGPPKPKRPSKGDVDARRLPAFRNGRKLRNYQEESLHWMVSNYRGDFNGATWEPRNCLLGDEMGLGKTAQSISVMAWLRQFGKVQWPFLVVAPLTTLGHWQREIETWTDMNTVVYAGARADRDIIRATEFWHRGGSSGRGDPKPDFGPKFHVLLTSYETVLKDTAAFRGFKFEAAILDEAHRLKSRSSATRLALEDLNIHWLLLLSGTPVQNNMKELQV
;
A
#
# COMPACT_ATOMS: atom_id res chain seq x y z
N MET A 1 -14.21 -0.71 6.84
CA MET A 1 -15.38 -0.56 7.74
C MET A 1 -15.49 0.91 8.18
N CYS A 2 -16.71 1.40 8.45
CA CYS A 2 -17.01 2.74 8.98
C CYS A 2 -18.12 2.62 10.03
N SER A 3 -18.13 3.43 11.10
CA SER A 3 -19.20 3.40 12.10
C SER A 3 -20.13 4.61 11.99
N ARG A 4 -21.38 4.43 12.45
CA ARG A 4 -22.37 5.50 12.68
C ARG A 4 -23.21 5.13 13.91
N VAL A 5 -23.69 6.14 14.64
CA VAL A 5 -24.63 5.91 15.74
C VAL A 5 -26.05 6.22 15.25
N VAL A 6 -26.94 5.23 15.34
CA VAL A 6 -28.36 5.36 14.98
C VAL A 6 -29.19 4.92 16.18
N ARG A 7 -30.08 5.81 16.68
CA ARG A 7 -30.97 5.53 17.83
C ARG A 7 -30.23 5.01 19.08
N GLY A 8 -29.02 5.52 19.32
CA GLY A 8 -28.20 5.13 20.48
C GLY A 8 -27.45 3.81 20.34
N ARG A 9 -27.53 3.14 19.19
CA ARG A 9 -26.75 1.93 18.90
C ARG A 9 -25.68 2.21 17.84
N GLU A 10 -24.51 1.60 18.00
CA GLU A 10 -23.41 1.72 17.05
C GLU A 10 -23.59 0.70 15.91
N GLN A 11 -23.75 1.23 14.69
CA GLN A 11 -23.83 0.46 13.46
C GLN A 11 -22.52 0.57 12.69
N LEU A 12 -22.06 -0.56 12.17
CA LEU A 12 -20.85 -0.69 11.38
C LEU A 12 -21.20 -1.01 9.93
N ARG A 13 -20.56 -0.32 9.01
CA ARG A 13 -20.60 -0.65 7.58
C ARG A 13 -19.60 -1.77 7.31
N VAL A 14 -20.12 -2.98 7.10
CA VAL A 14 -19.34 -4.21 6.92
C VAL A 14 -19.08 -4.43 5.43
N LYS A 15 -17.80 -4.61 5.06
CA LYS A 15 -17.41 -5.04 3.72
C LYS A 15 -17.26 -6.56 3.72
N TRP A 16 -18.15 -7.25 3.03
CA TRP A 16 -18.17 -8.71 2.96
C TRP A 16 -17.04 -9.27 2.09
N THR A 17 -16.53 -10.44 2.46
CA THR A 17 -15.48 -11.13 1.69
C THR A 17 -16.06 -11.62 0.37
N GLY A 18 -15.38 -11.34 -0.74
CA GLY A 18 -15.81 -11.78 -2.07
C GLY A 18 -16.84 -10.86 -2.75
N LEU A 19 -17.36 -9.85 -2.05
CA LEU A 19 -18.29 -8.86 -2.59
C LEU A 19 -17.61 -7.50 -2.81
N GLU A 20 -18.24 -6.67 -3.65
CA GLU A 20 -17.78 -5.32 -3.92
C GLU A 20 -18.12 -4.35 -2.77
N TYR A 21 -17.62 -3.10 -2.82
CA TYR A 21 -17.87 -2.12 -1.76
C TYR A 21 -19.30 -1.58 -1.77
N SER A 22 -19.96 -1.60 -2.92
CA SER A 22 -21.36 -1.23 -3.12
C SER A 22 -22.31 -2.16 -2.37
N GLU A 23 -21.94 -3.44 -2.23
CA GLU A 23 -22.70 -4.49 -1.56
C GLU A 23 -22.49 -4.53 -0.03
N SER A 24 -21.71 -3.58 0.51
CA SER A 24 -21.54 -3.46 1.96
C SER A 24 -22.85 -3.10 2.67
N THR A 25 -23.15 -3.75 3.78
CA THR A 25 -24.36 -3.50 4.58
C THR A 25 -24.04 -2.82 5.91
N TRP A 26 -25.05 -2.21 6.54
CA TRP A 26 -24.93 -1.67 7.90
C TRP A 26 -25.45 -2.69 8.89
N GLU A 27 -24.56 -3.18 9.75
CA GLU A 27 -24.84 -4.20 10.76
C GLU A 27 -24.64 -3.62 12.16
N GLU A 28 -25.37 -4.13 13.15
CA GLU A 28 -25.15 -3.75 14.55
C GLU A 28 -23.83 -4.34 15.06
N GLU A 29 -23.10 -3.61 15.91
CA GLU A 29 -21.81 -4.07 16.43
C GLU A 29 -21.91 -5.43 17.15
N ASP A 30 -22.98 -5.65 17.93
CA ASP A 30 -23.21 -6.90 18.65
C ASP A 30 -23.37 -8.10 17.70
N GLN A 31 -23.98 -7.90 16.53
CA GLN A 31 -24.15 -8.95 15.52
C GLN A 31 -22.82 -9.31 14.86
N VAL A 32 -22.00 -8.30 14.55
CA VAL A 32 -20.66 -8.51 13.99
C VAL A 32 -19.73 -9.18 15.02
N ALA A 33 -19.84 -8.83 16.30
CA ALA A 33 -19.04 -9.42 17.37
C ALA A 33 -19.43 -10.87 17.70
N GLY A 34 -20.59 -11.35 17.22
CA GLY A 34 -21.05 -12.73 17.41
C GLY A 34 -20.12 -13.76 16.75
N ASP A 35 -19.64 -13.46 15.54
CA ASP A 35 -18.75 -14.35 14.78
C ASP A 35 -17.27 -14.12 15.10
N ALA A 36 -16.45 -15.18 15.05
CA ALA A 36 -15.01 -15.10 15.27
C ALA A 36 -14.31 -14.24 14.22
N ALA A 37 -14.72 -14.35 12.94
CA ALA A 37 -14.17 -13.52 11.88
C ALA A 37 -14.55 -12.04 12.07
N GLY A 38 -15.80 -11.80 12.48
CA GLY A 38 -16.30 -10.46 12.81
C GLY A 38 -15.56 -9.81 13.98
N ARG A 39 -15.24 -10.56 15.05
CA ARG A 39 -14.41 -10.05 16.17
C ARG A 39 -13.02 -9.62 15.73
N VAL A 40 -12.35 -10.41 14.88
CA VAL A 40 -11.02 -10.07 14.34
C VAL A 40 -11.11 -8.81 13.46
N ALA A 41 -12.15 -8.73 12.61
CA ALA A 41 -12.38 -7.57 11.76
C ALA A 41 -12.68 -6.30 12.57
N LEU A 42 -13.45 -6.43 13.66
CA LEU A 42 -13.77 -5.33 14.58
C LEU A 42 -12.52 -4.83 15.32
N ALA A 43 -11.71 -5.74 15.85
CA ALA A 43 -10.44 -5.37 16.49
C ALA A 43 -9.52 -4.64 15.51
N ARG A 44 -9.44 -5.11 14.26
CA ARG A 44 -8.70 -4.44 13.20
C ARG A 44 -9.27 -3.06 12.86
N PHE A 45 -10.59 -2.94 12.76
CA PHE A 45 -11.26 -1.66 12.51
C PHE A 45 -10.98 -0.65 13.61
N ARG A 46 -11.10 -1.03 14.89
CA ARG A 46 -10.81 -0.17 16.03
C ARG A 46 -9.34 0.30 16.01
N ARG A 47 -8.40 -0.62 15.76
CA ARG A 47 -6.96 -0.30 15.65
C ARG A 47 -6.66 0.79 14.63
N PHE A 48 -7.28 0.74 13.44
CA PHE A 48 -7.00 1.69 12.35
C PHE A 48 -7.98 2.87 12.29
N SER A 49 -9.01 2.90 13.12
CA SER A 49 -9.95 4.03 13.18
C SER A 49 -9.55 5.07 14.21
N VAL A 50 -8.74 4.68 15.20
CA VAL A 50 -8.09 5.61 16.13
C VAL A 50 -7.24 6.58 15.32
N ARG A 51 -7.45 7.87 15.53
CA ARG A 51 -6.65 8.91 14.86
C ARG A 51 -5.29 9.00 15.53
N PRO A 52 -4.21 9.19 14.76
CA PRO A 52 -2.92 9.57 15.34
C PRO A 52 -3.03 10.91 16.08
N ASP A 53 -2.37 11.03 17.24
CA ASP A 53 -2.37 12.26 18.05
C ASP A 53 -1.69 13.45 17.34
N CYS A 54 -0.75 13.16 16.43
CA CYS A 54 -0.07 14.14 15.59
C CYS A 54 -0.10 13.72 14.13
N GLY A 55 -0.05 14.70 13.21
CA GLY A 55 0.05 14.43 11.78
C GLY A 55 1.32 13.64 11.42
N PRO A 56 1.38 13.07 10.19
CA PRO A 56 2.52 12.26 9.77
C PRO A 56 3.79 13.09 9.90
N PRO A 57 4.86 12.55 10.51
CA PRO A 57 6.13 13.24 10.62
C PRO A 57 6.62 13.59 9.22
N LYS A 58 7.30 14.73 9.10
CA LYS A 58 7.97 15.09 7.84
C LYS A 58 8.86 13.93 7.42
N PRO A 59 8.92 13.57 6.12
CA PRO A 59 9.77 12.49 5.64
C PRO A 59 11.21 12.78 6.06
N LYS A 60 11.68 12.07 7.07
CA LYS A 60 13.09 12.09 7.46
C LYS A 60 13.71 10.89 6.79
N ARG A 61 14.62 11.16 5.84
CA ARG A 61 15.42 10.10 5.23
C ARG A 61 16.23 9.41 6.34
N PRO A 62 16.28 8.07 6.38
CA PRO A 62 17.17 7.38 7.29
C PRO A 62 18.62 7.81 6.98
N SER A 63 19.32 8.37 7.98
CA SER A 63 20.72 8.78 7.79
C SER A 63 21.65 7.58 7.78
N LYS A 64 22.89 7.76 7.29
CA LYS A 64 23.93 6.72 7.19
C LYS A 64 24.08 5.86 8.45
N GLY A 65 23.91 6.47 9.63
CA GLY A 65 24.10 5.82 10.93
C GLY A 65 22.82 5.34 11.64
N ASP A 66 21.63 5.71 11.15
CA ASP A 66 20.38 5.49 11.92
C ASP A 66 19.81 4.08 11.77
N VAL A 67 20.21 3.32 10.75
CA VAL A 67 19.59 2.03 10.45
C VAL A 67 20.62 1.05 9.90
N ASP A 68 20.76 -0.11 10.53
CA ASP A 68 21.50 -1.23 9.93
C ASP A 68 20.66 -1.80 8.77
N ALA A 69 21.14 -1.61 7.54
CA ALA A 69 20.48 -2.06 6.31
C ALA A 69 20.33 -3.58 6.22
N ARG A 70 21.08 -4.34 7.04
CA ARG A 70 21.01 -5.80 7.07
C ARG A 70 19.93 -6.35 8.01
N ARG A 71 19.27 -5.49 8.78
CA ARG A 71 18.20 -5.92 9.68
C ARG A 71 17.03 -6.48 8.88
N LEU A 72 16.52 -7.63 9.30
CA LEU A 72 15.32 -8.24 8.72
C LEU A 72 14.09 -7.78 9.51
N PRO A 73 12.99 -7.39 8.83
CA PRO A 73 11.77 -7.00 9.51
C PRO A 73 11.11 -8.20 10.17
N ALA A 74 10.42 -7.96 11.28
CA ALA A 74 9.61 -8.98 11.91
C ALA A 74 8.34 -9.21 11.09
N PHE A 75 8.14 -10.43 10.60
CA PHE A 75 6.93 -10.82 9.87
C PHE A 75 5.93 -11.50 10.80
N ARG A 76 4.64 -11.43 10.44
CA ARG A 76 3.60 -12.18 11.13
C ARG A 76 3.71 -13.68 10.87
N ASN A 77 3.08 -14.45 11.75
CA ASN A 77 2.90 -15.90 11.61
C ASN A 77 4.22 -16.68 11.49
N GLY A 78 5.31 -16.16 12.06
CA GLY A 78 6.63 -16.80 12.03
C GLY A 78 7.24 -16.93 10.63
N ARG A 79 6.74 -16.19 9.63
CA ARG A 79 7.27 -16.22 8.27
C ARG A 79 8.71 -15.70 8.25
N LYS A 80 9.52 -16.33 7.40
CA LYS A 80 10.91 -15.95 7.16
C LYS A 80 11.16 -15.91 5.65
N LEU A 81 12.06 -15.02 5.25
CA LEU A 81 12.54 -14.95 3.90
C LEU A 81 13.51 -16.12 3.64
N ARG A 82 13.61 -16.55 2.39
CA ARG A 82 14.71 -17.41 1.94
C ARG A 82 15.97 -16.57 1.75
N ASN A 83 17.15 -17.18 1.83
CA ASN A 83 18.44 -16.48 1.75
C ASN A 83 18.53 -15.52 0.54
N TYR A 84 18.15 -15.97 -0.66
CA TYR A 84 18.17 -15.10 -1.85
C TYR A 84 17.18 -13.91 -1.77
N GLN A 85 16.08 -14.07 -1.02
CA GLN A 85 15.11 -12.99 -0.81
C GLN A 85 15.61 -11.98 0.23
N GLU A 86 16.43 -12.42 1.19
CA GLU A 86 17.11 -11.54 2.13
C GLU A 86 18.17 -10.69 1.41
N GLU A 87 18.97 -11.31 0.54
CA GLU A 87 19.92 -10.60 -0.32
C GLU A 87 19.21 -9.57 -1.22
N SER A 88 18.10 -9.97 -1.85
CA SER A 88 17.26 -9.07 -2.65
C SER A 88 16.72 -7.90 -1.81
N LEU A 89 16.28 -8.15 -0.56
CA LEU A 89 15.86 -7.11 0.36
C LEU A 89 16.99 -6.13 0.65
N HIS A 90 18.18 -6.61 1.04
CA HIS A 90 19.32 -5.74 1.34
C HIS A 90 19.73 -4.90 0.13
N TRP A 91 19.69 -5.49 -1.07
CA TRP A 91 19.92 -4.77 -2.32
C TRP A 91 18.89 -3.66 -2.55
N MET A 92 17.58 -3.95 -2.42
CA MET A 92 16.53 -2.95 -2.57
C MET A 92 16.64 -1.82 -1.52
N VAL A 93 16.90 -2.16 -0.26
CA VAL A 93 17.10 -1.17 0.81
C VAL A 93 18.30 -0.27 0.52
N SER A 94 19.40 -0.83 0.02
CA SER A 94 20.59 -0.05 -0.33
C SER A 94 20.32 0.92 -1.49
N ASN A 95 19.54 0.50 -2.49
CA ASN A 95 19.13 1.36 -3.61
C ASN A 95 18.16 2.46 -3.17
N TYR A 96 17.19 2.14 -2.31
CA TYR A 96 16.28 3.12 -1.73
C TYR A 96 17.04 4.19 -0.91
N ARG A 97 18.05 3.78 -0.13
CA ARG A 97 18.87 4.71 0.68
C ARG A 97 19.83 5.56 -0.15
N GLY A 98 20.15 5.14 -1.37
CA GLY A 98 21.21 5.75 -2.18
C GLY A 98 22.63 5.38 -1.73
N ASP A 99 22.80 4.32 -0.93
CA ASP A 99 24.11 3.92 -0.40
C ASP A 99 25.01 3.18 -1.42
N PHE A 100 24.60 3.13 -2.70
CA PHE A 100 25.33 2.44 -3.76
C PHE A 100 26.58 3.23 -4.20
N ASN A 101 27.76 2.64 -4.02
CA ASN A 101 29.08 3.17 -4.41
C ASN A 101 29.53 4.49 -3.72
N GLY A 102 28.93 4.86 -2.59
CA GLY A 102 29.46 5.92 -1.70
C GLY A 102 29.43 7.35 -2.25
N ALA A 103 28.83 7.59 -3.42
CA ALA A 103 28.98 8.85 -4.16
C ALA A 103 27.72 9.72 -4.28
N THR A 104 26.51 9.22 -4.02
CA THR A 104 25.29 10.04 -4.23
C THR A 104 24.11 9.59 -3.38
N TRP A 105 23.56 10.50 -2.56
CA TRP A 105 22.41 10.29 -1.66
C TRP A 105 21.04 10.37 -2.36
N GLU A 106 20.94 9.75 -3.54
CA GLU A 106 19.72 9.74 -4.34
C GLU A 106 19.18 8.30 -4.44
N PRO A 107 17.90 8.08 -4.09
CA PRO A 107 17.26 6.78 -4.29
C PRO A 107 17.32 6.37 -5.76
N ARG A 108 17.63 5.11 -6.02
CA ARG A 108 17.56 4.52 -7.36
C ARG A 108 16.38 3.56 -7.43
N ASN A 109 15.57 3.70 -8.47
CA ASN A 109 14.47 2.78 -8.74
C ASN A 109 15.02 1.37 -9.02
N CYS A 110 14.27 0.34 -8.60
CA CYS A 110 14.67 -1.06 -8.76
C CYS A 110 13.78 -1.79 -9.76
N LEU A 111 14.38 -2.72 -10.51
CA LEU A 111 13.66 -3.67 -11.36
C LEU A 111 14.02 -5.10 -10.93
N LEU A 112 13.01 -5.85 -10.46
CA LEU A 112 13.12 -7.28 -10.21
C LEU A 112 12.67 -8.04 -11.45
N GLY A 113 13.65 -8.59 -12.17
CA GLY A 113 13.49 -9.38 -13.39
C GLY A 113 13.44 -10.89 -13.15
N ASP A 114 13.29 -11.33 -11.90
CA ASP A 114 13.29 -12.74 -11.52
C ASP A 114 12.15 -13.52 -12.21
N GLU A 115 12.34 -14.82 -12.42
CA GLU A 115 11.32 -15.72 -12.97
C GLU A 115 9.99 -15.65 -12.19
N MET A 116 8.87 -15.89 -12.88
CA MET A 116 7.56 -15.99 -12.25
C MET A 116 7.57 -17.13 -11.21
N GLY A 117 7.03 -16.88 -10.02
CA GLY A 117 6.98 -17.88 -8.94
C GLY A 117 8.15 -17.86 -7.94
N LEU A 118 9.21 -17.07 -8.17
CA LEU A 118 10.34 -16.94 -7.24
C LEU A 118 10.05 -16.10 -5.98
N GLY A 119 8.81 -15.67 -5.79
CA GLY A 119 8.37 -14.95 -4.59
C GLY A 119 8.68 -13.46 -4.62
N LYS A 120 8.65 -12.82 -5.81
CA LYS A 120 8.75 -11.36 -5.97
C LYS A 120 7.78 -10.59 -5.07
N THR A 121 6.55 -11.08 -4.92
CA THR A 121 5.56 -10.51 -4.00
C THR A 121 6.07 -10.45 -2.56
N ALA A 122 6.71 -11.52 -2.07
CA ALA A 122 7.26 -11.56 -0.72
C ALA A 122 8.46 -10.61 -0.55
N GLN A 123 9.33 -10.49 -1.58
CA GLN A 123 10.42 -9.51 -1.61
C GLN A 123 9.87 -8.06 -1.59
N SER A 124 8.82 -7.77 -2.36
CA SER A 124 8.20 -6.43 -2.36
C SER A 124 7.53 -6.12 -1.02
N ILE A 125 6.91 -7.11 -0.38
CA ILE A 125 6.33 -6.93 0.96
C ILE A 125 7.42 -6.73 2.01
N SER A 126 8.56 -7.41 1.88
CA SER A 126 9.65 -7.29 2.85
C SER A 126 10.27 -5.91 2.85
N VAL A 127 10.42 -5.26 1.69
CA VAL A 127 10.92 -3.87 1.64
C VAL A 127 9.92 -2.89 2.27
N MET A 128 8.61 -3.03 2.01
CA MET A 128 7.59 -2.20 2.68
C MET A 128 7.61 -2.37 4.20
N ALA A 129 7.72 -3.63 4.67
CA ALA A 129 7.80 -3.94 6.09
C ALA A 129 9.06 -3.34 6.74
N TRP A 130 10.21 -3.44 6.07
CA TRP A 130 11.48 -2.87 6.51
C TRP A 130 11.38 -1.34 6.64
N LEU A 131 10.81 -0.66 5.63
CA LEU A 131 10.66 0.79 5.62
C LEU A 131 9.77 1.29 6.77
N ARG A 132 8.69 0.57 7.12
CA ARG A 132 7.88 0.96 8.29
C ARG A 132 8.58 0.67 9.61
N GLN A 133 9.17 -0.50 9.78
CA GLN A 133 9.71 -0.93 11.08
C GLN A 133 11.02 -0.22 11.43
N PHE A 134 11.89 -0.02 10.45
CA PHE A 134 13.23 0.52 10.67
C PHE A 134 13.43 1.90 10.04
N GLY A 135 12.88 2.13 8.84
CA GLY A 135 12.90 3.44 8.20
C GLY A 135 12.00 4.48 8.87
N LYS A 136 11.12 4.06 9.80
CA LYS A 136 10.11 4.91 10.48
C LYS A 136 9.24 5.69 9.48
N VAL A 137 9.08 5.15 8.27
CA VAL A 137 8.23 5.72 7.24
C VAL A 137 6.77 5.63 7.68
N GLN A 138 6.08 6.76 7.64
CA GLN A 138 4.64 6.81 7.90
C GLN A 138 3.78 7.00 6.65
N TRP A 139 4.38 7.42 5.54
CA TRP A 139 3.71 7.60 4.26
C TRP A 139 3.16 6.28 3.69
N PRO A 140 2.07 6.33 2.90
CA PRO A 140 1.49 5.15 2.30
C PRO A 140 2.36 4.58 1.17
N PHE A 141 2.15 3.30 0.88
CA PHE A 141 2.68 2.62 -0.29
C PHE A 141 1.58 2.43 -1.33
N LEU A 142 1.96 2.52 -2.61
CA LEU A 142 1.09 2.22 -3.73
C LEU A 142 1.51 0.87 -4.33
N VAL A 143 0.58 -0.02 -4.62
CA VAL A 143 0.84 -1.20 -5.44
C VAL A 143 -0.12 -1.16 -6.62
N VAL A 144 0.44 -1.16 -7.81
CA VAL A 144 -0.32 -1.20 -9.06
C VAL A 144 -0.10 -2.57 -9.68
N ALA A 145 -1.16 -3.34 -9.81
CA ALA A 145 -1.09 -4.70 -10.32
C ALA A 145 -2.30 -5.03 -11.20
N PRO A 146 -2.26 -6.09 -12.03
CA PRO A 146 -3.45 -6.57 -12.73
C PRO A 146 -4.63 -6.79 -11.78
N LEU A 147 -5.85 -6.45 -12.21
CA LEU A 147 -7.05 -6.56 -11.37
C LEU A 147 -7.22 -7.95 -10.74
N THR A 148 -6.87 -9.00 -11.49
CA THR A 148 -6.94 -10.40 -11.07
C THR A 148 -5.97 -10.75 -9.93
N THR A 149 -4.85 -10.04 -9.79
CA THR A 149 -3.84 -10.33 -8.76
C THR A 149 -4.00 -9.48 -7.51
N LEU A 150 -4.84 -8.42 -7.52
CA LEU A 150 -5.06 -7.56 -6.35
C LEU A 150 -5.52 -8.34 -5.12
N GLY A 151 -6.41 -9.32 -5.28
CA GLY A 151 -6.87 -10.15 -4.17
C GLY A 151 -5.77 -11.08 -3.61
N HIS A 152 -4.80 -11.48 -4.44
CA HIS A 152 -3.62 -12.22 -3.97
C HIS A 152 -2.66 -11.30 -3.21
N TRP A 153 -2.37 -10.11 -3.77
CA TRP A 153 -1.56 -9.07 -3.12
C TRP A 153 -2.11 -8.71 -1.74
N GLN A 154 -3.43 -8.48 -1.64
CA GLN A 154 -4.07 -8.16 -0.36
C GLN A 154 -3.82 -9.27 0.67
N ARG A 155 -4.07 -10.52 0.30
CA ARG A 155 -3.89 -11.67 1.20
C ARG A 155 -2.44 -11.80 1.65
N GLU A 156 -1.48 -11.69 0.74
CA GLU A 156 -0.07 -11.80 1.11
C GLU A 156 0.33 -10.66 2.06
N ILE A 157 0.00 -9.40 1.77
CA ILE A 157 0.37 -8.27 2.65
C ILE A 157 -0.19 -8.47 4.07
N GLU A 158 -1.45 -8.87 4.18
CA GLU A 158 -2.12 -9.08 5.48
C GLU A 158 -1.63 -10.34 6.23
N THR A 159 -1.08 -11.30 5.48
CA THR A 159 -0.51 -12.53 6.05
C THR A 159 0.93 -12.29 6.54
N TRP A 160 1.71 -11.50 5.82
CA TRP A 160 3.10 -11.19 6.16
C TRP A 160 3.23 -10.04 7.17
N THR A 161 2.30 -9.09 7.18
CA THR A 161 2.43 -7.84 7.93
C THR A 161 1.13 -7.42 8.62
N ASP A 162 1.24 -6.49 9.56
CA ASP A 162 0.10 -5.82 10.21
C ASP A 162 -0.32 -4.53 9.49
N MET A 163 0.04 -4.36 8.21
CA MET A 163 -0.29 -3.14 7.48
C MET A 163 -1.78 -3.08 7.11
N ASN A 164 -2.36 -1.88 7.15
CA ASN A 164 -3.72 -1.65 6.72
C ASN A 164 -3.74 -1.52 5.19
N THR A 165 -4.23 -2.55 4.51
CA THR A 165 -4.27 -2.63 3.05
C THR A 165 -5.68 -2.37 2.54
N VAL A 166 -5.81 -1.44 1.59
CA VAL A 166 -7.08 -1.09 0.95
C VAL A 166 -6.99 -1.38 -0.54
N VAL A 167 -7.96 -2.13 -1.06
CA VAL A 167 -8.12 -2.36 -2.50
C VAL A 167 -9.02 -1.27 -3.08
N TYR A 168 -8.45 -0.44 -3.96
CA TYR A 168 -9.13 0.58 -4.74
C TYR A 168 -9.40 0.07 -6.16
N ALA A 169 -10.52 -0.61 -6.32
CA ALA A 169 -10.99 -1.17 -7.57
C ALA A 169 -12.53 -1.22 -7.59
N GLY A 170 -13.10 -1.65 -8.71
CA GLY A 170 -14.55 -1.76 -8.90
C GLY A 170 -15.15 -0.60 -9.70
N ALA A 171 -16.48 -0.50 -9.67
CA ALA A 171 -17.20 0.54 -10.37
C ALA A 171 -17.00 1.92 -9.70
N ARG A 172 -17.56 2.97 -10.31
CA ARG A 172 -17.48 4.33 -9.75
C ARG A 172 -18.11 4.41 -8.35
N ALA A 173 -19.24 3.73 -8.14
CA ALA A 173 -19.92 3.70 -6.85
C ALA A 173 -19.03 3.09 -5.74
N ASP A 174 -18.33 1.99 -6.01
CA ASP A 174 -17.39 1.37 -5.08
C ASP A 174 -16.26 2.31 -4.71
N ARG A 175 -15.68 2.97 -5.72
CA ARG A 175 -14.61 3.94 -5.52
C ARG A 175 -15.05 5.14 -4.69
N ASP A 176 -16.26 5.65 -4.92
CA ASP A 176 -16.85 6.74 -4.13
C ASP A 176 -16.99 6.34 -2.65
N ILE A 177 -17.43 5.10 -2.39
CA ILE A 177 -17.52 4.56 -1.04
C ILE A 177 -16.14 4.47 -0.39
N ILE A 178 -15.15 3.90 -1.08
CA ILE A 178 -13.79 3.74 -0.56
C ILE A 178 -13.19 5.10 -0.20
N ARG A 179 -13.35 6.11 -1.08
CA ARG A 179 -12.90 7.49 -0.81
C ARG A 179 -13.54 8.07 0.45
N ALA A 180 -14.83 7.82 0.65
CA ALA A 180 -15.58 8.35 1.77
C ALA A 180 -15.29 7.65 3.11
N THR A 181 -14.79 6.41 3.10
CA THR A 181 -14.65 5.58 4.32
C THR A 181 -13.22 5.19 4.67
N GLU A 182 -12.35 4.97 3.69
CA GLU A 182 -11.03 4.34 3.91
C GLU A 182 -9.84 5.29 3.70
N PHE A 183 -10.01 6.40 2.97
CA PHE A 183 -8.87 7.27 2.63
C PHE A 183 -8.39 8.11 3.81
N TRP A 184 -9.31 8.77 4.50
CA TRP A 184 -9.00 9.75 5.54
C TRP A 184 -9.69 9.41 6.84
N HIS A 185 -9.06 9.77 7.95
CA HIS A 185 -9.75 9.82 9.23
C HIS A 185 -10.81 10.93 9.17
N ARG A 186 -12.08 10.58 9.42
CA ARG A 186 -13.16 11.57 9.57
C ARG A 186 -12.97 12.33 10.86
N GLY A 187 -13.23 13.64 10.90
CA GLY A 187 -13.19 14.51 12.09
C GLY A 187 -14.40 14.36 13.05
N GLY A 188 -14.25 14.78 14.32
CA GLY A 188 -15.34 14.92 15.32
C GLY A 188 -15.74 13.66 16.12
N SER A 189 -16.24 13.85 17.34
CA SER A 189 -16.81 12.84 18.28
C SER A 189 -18.19 12.32 17.87
N SER A 190 -18.71 12.74 16.71
CA SER A 190 -20.09 12.51 16.26
C SER A 190 -20.22 11.90 14.86
N GLY A 191 -19.13 11.37 14.27
CA GLY A 191 -19.16 10.62 13.01
C GLY A 191 -19.55 11.40 11.74
N ARG A 192 -19.79 12.72 11.85
CA ARG A 192 -20.20 13.64 10.78
C ARG A 192 -19.16 14.71 10.43
N GLY A 193 -17.88 14.52 10.76
CA GLY A 193 -16.86 15.51 10.41
C GLY A 193 -16.27 15.28 9.03
N ASP A 194 -15.93 16.40 8.37
CA ASP A 194 -15.23 16.44 7.09
C ASP A 194 -13.93 15.61 7.12
N PRO A 195 -13.49 15.07 5.96
CA PRO A 195 -12.19 14.44 5.83
C PRO A 195 -11.11 15.42 6.28
N LYS A 196 -10.23 15.01 7.20
CA LYS A 196 -9.08 15.84 7.63
C LYS A 196 -7.79 15.30 7.02
N PRO A 197 -7.25 15.90 5.95
CA PRO A 197 -6.00 15.48 5.33
C PRO A 197 -4.79 15.66 6.26
N ASP A 198 -4.90 16.54 7.26
CA ASP A 198 -3.83 16.94 8.17
C ASP A 198 -3.22 15.76 8.97
N PHE A 199 -4.00 14.70 9.19
CA PHE A 199 -3.58 13.52 9.93
C PHE A 199 -3.01 12.40 9.05
N GLY A 200 -2.91 12.64 7.74
CA GLY A 200 -2.45 11.65 6.78
C GLY A 200 -3.49 10.57 6.45
N PRO A 201 -3.16 9.69 5.50
CA PRO A 201 -4.05 8.62 5.06
C PRO A 201 -4.25 7.57 6.16
N LYS A 202 -5.47 7.02 6.24
CA LYS A 202 -5.83 5.94 7.18
C LYS A 202 -5.24 4.58 6.78
N PHE A 203 -4.93 4.40 5.50
CA PHE A 203 -4.34 3.18 4.97
C PHE A 203 -2.81 3.25 4.93
N HIS A 204 -2.17 2.08 5.03
CA HIS A 204 -0.73 1.94 4.85
C HIS A 204 -0.38 1.53 3.42
N VAL A 205 -1.21 0.70 2.79
CA VAL A 205 -0.99 0.22 1.41
C VAL A 205 -2.28 0.40 0.61
N LEU A 206 -2.16 1.02 -0.55
CA LEU A 206 -3.24 1.14 -1.54
C LEU A 206 -2.96 0.22 -2.72
N LEU A 207 -3.86 -0.75 -2.96
CA LEU A 207 -3.81 -1.66 -4.08
C LEU A 207 -4.74 -1.15 -5.18
N THR A 208 -4.27 -1.00 -6.41
CA THR A 208 -5.10 -0.54 -7.54
C THR A 208 -4.66 -1.21 -8.84
N SER A 209 -5.52 -1.13 -9.87
CA SER A 209 -5.13 -1.53 -11.23
C SER A 209 -4.60 -0.34 -12.02
N TYR A 210 -3.86 -0.63 -13.10
CA TYR A 210 -3.36 0.37 -14.05
C TYR A 210 -4.49 1.19 -14.66
N GLU A 211 -5.62 0.56 -14.98
CA GLU A 211 -6.80 1.20 -15.55
C GLU A 211 -7.47 2.14 -14.53
N THR A 212 -7.49 1.80 -13.25
CA THR A 212 -8.05 2.66 -12.20
C THR A 212 -7.17 3.88 -11.94
N VAL A 213 -5.83 3.72 -11.99
CA VAL A 213 -4.90 4.87 -11.90
C VAL A 213 -5.19 5.87 -13.00
N LEU A 214 -5.32 5.40 -14.25
CA LEU A 214 -5.68 6.24 -15.40
C LEU A 214 -7.02 6.96 -15.26
N LYS A 215 -8.05 6.24 -14.80
CA LYS A 215 -9.42 6.77 -14.71
C LYS A 215 -9.61 7.75 -13.55
N ASP A 216 -8.73 7.74 -12.56
CA ASP A 216 -8.94 8.45 -11.29
C ASP A 216 -7.68 9.10 -10.74
N THR A 217 -6.76 9.54 -11.61
CA THR A 217 -5.48 10.16 -11.23
C THR A 217 -5.65 11.25 -10.17
N ALA A 218 -6.72 12.04 -10.27
CA ALA A 218 -7.05 13.11 -9.32
C ALA A 218 -7.21 12.61 -7.87
N ALA A 219 -7.74 11.39 -7.65
CA ALA A 219 -7.87 10.81 -6.33
C ALA A 219 -6.52 10.48 -5.70
N PHE A 220 -5.51 10.14 -6.52
CA PHE A 220 -4.17 9.76 -6.08
C PHE A 220 -3.28 10.97 -5.81
N ARG A 221 -3.49 12.10 -6.50
CA ARG A 221 -2.71 13.35 -6.34
C ARG A 221 -2.68 13.90 -4.91
N GLY A 222 -3.71 13.61 -4.12
CA GLY A 222 -3.79 14.03 -2.71
C GLY A 222 -2.84 13.30 -1.78
N PHE A 223 -2.20 12.21 -2.25
CA PHE A 223 -1.30 11.39 -1.44
C PHE A 223 0.16 11.57 -1.87
N LYS A 224 1.05 11.51 -0.89
CA LYS A 224 2.49 11.36 -1.10
C LYS A 224 2.85 9.92 -0.79
N PHE A 225 3.21 9.15 -1.80
CA PHE A 225 3.57 7.74 -1.65
C PHE A 225 5.06 7.60 -1.40
N GLU A 226 5.43 6.83 -0.37
CA GLU A 226 6.84 6.52 -0.12
C GLU A 226 7.41 5.65 -1.23
N ALA A 227 6.65 4.63 -1.62
CA ALA A 227 7.03 3.77 -2.71
C ALA A 227 5.82 3.37 -3.54
N ALA A 228 6.05 3.17 -4.83
CA ALA A 228 5.13 2.47 -5.70
C ALA A 228 5.75 1.15 -6.19
N ILE A 229 4.98 0.08 -6.10
CA ILE A 229 5.35 -1.25 -6.61
C ILE A 229 4.48 -1.52 -7.83
N LEU A 230 5.10 -1.71 -8.98
CA LEU A 230 4.39 -1.97 -10.24
C LEU A 230 4.59 -3.44 -10.63
N ASP A 231 3.52 -4.21 -10.50
CA ASP A 231 3.49 -5.63 -10.87
C ASP A 231 3.18 -5.79 -12.36
N GLU A 232 3.83 -6.73 -13.01
CA GLU A 232 3.84 -6.87 -14.48
C GLU A 232 4.20 -5.55 -15.20
N ALA A 233 5.29 -4.92 -14.74
CA ALA A 233 5.78 -3.63 -15.23
C ALA A 233 6.10 -3.62 -16.74
N HIS A 234 6.25 -4.78 -17.37
CA HIS A 234 6.34 -4.92 -18.83
C HIS A 234 5.11 -4.33 -19.58
N ARG A 235 4.02 -4.01 -18.87
CA ARG A 235 2.88 -3.26 -19.42
C ARG A 235 3.20 -1.77 -19.70
N LEU A 236 4.32 -1.25 -19.19
CA LEU A 236 4.71 0.17 -19.28
C LEU A 236 5.67 0.48 -20.46
N LYS A 237 5.70 -0.37 -21.49
CA LYS A 237 6.69 -0.34 -22.60
C LYS A 237 6.88 1.00 -23.29
N SER A 238 5.83 1.82 -23.47
CA SER A 238 5.95 3.10 -24.20
C SER A 238 6.07 4.31 -23.27
N ARG A 239 7.04 5.20 -23.56
CA ARG A 239 7.16 6.52 -22.90
C ARG A 239 5.91 7.39 -23.07
N SER A 240 5.15 7.18 -24.14
CA SER A 240 3.89 7.86 -24.43
C SER A 240 2.66 7.15 -23.87
N SER A 241 2.83 6.06 -23.12
CA SER A 241 1.68 5.38 -22.50
C SER A 241 1.00 6.35 -21.53
N ALA A 242 -0.29 6.57 -21.72
CA ALA A 242 -1.10 7.37 -20.80
C ALA A 242 -0.94 6.89 -19.35
N THR A 243 -0.78 5.57 -19.14
CA THR A 243 -0.58 4.97 -17.82
C THR A 243 0.72 5.45 -17.18
N ARG A 244 1.78 5.57 -17.97
CA ARG A 244 3.08 6.04 -17.49
C ARG A 244 3.02 7.52 -17.13
N LEU A 245 2.45 8.35 -18.01
CA LEU A 245 2.25 9.77 -17.72
C LEU A 245 1.40 10.00 -16.47
N ALA A 246 0.36 9.19 -16.28
CA ALA A 246 -0.46 9.24 -15.07
C ALA A 246 0.31 8.84 -13.81
N LEU A 247 1.26 7.90 -13.89
CA LEU A 247 2.12 7.52 -12.77
C LEU A 247 3.21 8.56 -12.48
N GLU A 248 3.78 9.18 -13.51
CA GLU A 248 4.77 10.28 -13.38
C GLU A 248 4.13 11.54 -12.77
N ASP A 249 2.83 11.75 -12.97
CA ASP A 249 2.05 12.82 -12.35
C ASP A 249 1.74 12.57 -10.86
N LEU A 250 1.97 11.35 -10.35
CA LEU A 250 1.80 11.04 -8.92
C LEU A 250 3.04 11.42 -8.11
N ASN A 251 2.83 11.82 -6.86
CA ASN A 251 3.91 12.07 -5.93
C ASN A 251 4.42 10.76 -5.32
N ILE A 252 5.34 10.09 -6.04
CA ILE A 252 5.96 8.82 -5.65
C ILE A 252 7.45 9.06 -5.40
N HIS A 253 7.96 8.65 -4.23
CA HIS A 253 9.37 8.85 -3.90
C HIS A 253 10.30 7.78 -4.47
N TRP A 254 9.91 6.51 -4.45
CA TRP A 254 10.72 5.39 -4.94
C TRP A 254 9.88 4.37 -5.72
N LEU A 255 10.45 3.81 -6.80
CA LEU A 255 9.76 2.86 -7.66
C LEU A 255 10.41 1.47 -7.61
N LEU A 256 9.59 0.44 -7.40
CA LEU A 256 9.94 -0.96 -7.55
C LEU A 256 9.13 -1.58 -8.69
N LEU A 257 9.82 -1.99 -9.74
CA LEU A 257 9.23 -2.62 -10.92
C LEU A 257 9.39 -4.13 -10.82
N LEU A 258 8.32 -4.89 -11.04
CA LEU A 258 8.36 -6.35 -11.09
C LEU A 258 8.04 -6.80 -12.52
N SER A 259 8.91 -7.59 -13.13
CA SER A 259 8.70 -8.12 -14.47
C SER A 259 9.16 -9.57 -14.54
N GLY A 260 8.32 -10.45 -15.08
CA GLY A 260 8.70 -11.82 -15.42
C GLY A 260 9.38 -11.95 -16.79
N THR A 261 9.32 -10.90 -17.62
CA THR A 261 9.96 -10.89 -18.94
C THR A 261 11.30 -10.15 -18.88
N PRO A 262 12.41 -10.77 -19.32
CA PRO A 262 13.68 -10.07 -19.42
C PRO A 262 13.55 -8.90 -20.40
N VAL A 263 14.08 -7.73 -20.02
CA VAL A 263 14.06 -6.49 -20.82
C VAL A 263 14.97 -6.68 -22.04
N GLN A 264 14.45 -7.34 -23.07
CA GLN A 264 15.19 -7.57 -24.32
C GLN A 264 14.96 -6.46 -25.38
N ASN A 265 14.08 -5.47 -25.16
CA ASN A 265 13.56 -4.66 -26.28
C ASN A 265 13.97 -3.18 -26.37
N ASN A 266 14.45 -2.48 -25.33
CA ASN A 266 15.12 -1.18 -25.50
C ASN A 266 15.67 -0.61 -24.19
N MET A 267 16.95 -0.22 -24.17
CA MET A 267 17.54 0.52 -23.04
C MET A 267 16.84 1.87 -22.76
N LYS A 268 16.03 2.37 -23.71
CA LYS A 268 15.22 3.59 -23.56
C LYS A 268 13.98 3.42 -22.66
N GLU A 269 13.53 2.19 -22.40
CA GLU A 269 12.36 1.91 -21.54
C GLU A 269 12.69 2.06 -20.03
N LEU A 270 13.96 1.96 -19.66
CA LEU A 270 14.46 1.93 -18.27
C LEU A 270 14.77 3.31 -17.65
N GLN A 271 14.71 4.38 -18.44
CA GLN A 271 14.83 5.74 -17.90
C GLN A 271 13.45 6.18 -17.38
N VAL A 272 13.19 5.89 -16.11
CA VAL A 272 12.16 6.54 -15.28
C VAL A 272 12.83 7.65 -14.50
#